data_AF-A0A7K3YH47-F1
#
_entry.id   AF-A0A7K3YH47-F1
#
_cell.length_a   1.000
_cell.length_b   1.000
_cell.length_c   1.000
_cell.angle_alpha   90.00
_cell.angle_beta   90.00
_cell.angle_gamma   90.00
#
_symmetry.space_group_name_H-M   'P 1'
#
loop_
_entity.id
_entity.type
_entity.pdbx_description
1 polymer ?
#
loop_
_entity_poly.entity_id
_entity_poly.type
_entity_poly.pdbx_seq_one_letter_code
_entity_poly.pdbx_strand_id
1 'polypeptide(L)'
;FHWQSQSTTSASSPTGRRYIEHEQQGSKILLFVREYNKINGITQPFIFLGPARYHSHEGSRPMSITWELDHPMPPGFFLKANKMVVG
;
A
#
# COMPACT_ATOMS: atom_id res chain seq x y z
N PHE A 1 5.10 3.79 -2.27
CA PHE A 1 4.84 2.50 -1.58
C PHE A 1 4.07 1.59 -2.53
N HIS A 2 4.58 0.39 -2.83
CA HIS A 2 3.89 -0.55 -3.70
C HIS A 2 2.99 -1.49 -2.90
N TRP A 3 1.75 -1.65 -3.33
CA TRP A 3 0.76 -2.52 -2.70
C TRP A 3 -0.04 -3.26 -3.76
N GLN A 4 -0.27 -4.55 -3.56
CA GLN A 4 -1.11 -5.36 -4.44
C GLN A 4 -2.47 -5.60 -3.79
N SER A 5 -3.54 -5.41 -4.55
CA SER A 5 -4.90 -5.67 -4.11
C SER A 5 -5.18 -7.17 -3.96
N GLN A 6 -6.35 -7.49 -3.39
CA GLN A 6 -6.87 -8.85 -3.46
C GLN A 6 -7.04 -9.29 -4.94
N SER A 7 -6.87 -10.59 -5.19
CA SER A 7 -6.75 -11.17 -6.54
C SER A 7 -7.89 -10.81 -7.51
N THR A 8 -9.09 -10.58 -7.01
CA THR A 8 -10.29 -10.30 -7.82
C THR A 8 -10.60 -8.82 -7.99
N THR A 9 -9.90 -7.93 -7.29
CA THR A 9 -10.19 -6.48 -7.29
C THR A 9 -9.74 -5.84 -8.58
N SER A 10 -10.67 -5.56 -9.51
CA SER A 10 -10.41 -4.85 -10.78
C SER A 10 -10.36 -3.35 -10.67
N ALA A 11 -9.56 -2.72 -11.53
CA ALA A 11 -9.52 -1.26 -11.66
C ALA A 11 -10.90 -0.65 -11.92
N SER A 12 -11.76 -1.35 -12.67
CA SER A 12 -13.15 -0.96 -12.94
C SER A 12 -14.15 -1.34 -11.83
N SER A 13 -13.76 -2.20 -10.89
CA SER A 13 -14.65 -2.60 -9.79
C SER A 13 -14.92 -1.42 -8.84
N PRO A 14 -16.02 -1.44 -8.07
CA PRO A 14 -16.28 -0.39 -7.07
C PRO A 14 -15.10 -0.20 -6.11
N THR A 15 -14.45 -1.28 -5.68
CA THR A 15 -13.27 -1.23 -4.80
C THR A 15 -12.05 -0.63 -5.50
N GLY A 16 -11.78 -1.02 -6.74
CA GLY A 16 -10.65 -0.47 -7.51
C GLY A 16 -10.83 1.02 -7.81
N ARG A 17 -12.04 1.43 -8.22
CA ARG A 17 -12.39 2.84 -8.41
C ARG A 17 -12.27 3.64 -7.12
N ARG A 18 -12.66 3.07 -5.98
CA ARG A 18 -12.45 3.71 -4.67
C ARG A 18 -10.98 3.99 -4.38
N TYR A 19 -10.04 3.14 -4.82
CA TYR A 19 -8.60 3.42 -4.68
C TYR A 19 -8.12 4.49 -5.66
N ILE A 20 -8.55 4.42 -6.92
CA ILE A 20 -8.10 5.35 -7.98
C ILE A 20 -8.67 6.76 -7.77
N GLU A 21 -9.95 6.85 -7.44
CA GLU A 21 -10.72 8.09 -7.37
C GLU A 21 -10.86 8.60 -5.92
N HIS A 22 -10.04 8.09 -4.99
CA HIS A 22 -10.25 8.32 -3.55
C HIS A 22 -10.31 9.82 -3.20
N GLU A 23 -9.47 10.65 -3.84
CA GLU A 23 -9.43 12.09 -3.63
C GLU A 23 -10.71 12.77 -4.12
N GLN A 24 -11.19 12.39 -5.31
CA GLN A 24 -12.43 12.93 -5.88
C GLN A 24 -13.65 12.55 -5.03
N GLN A 25 -13.62 11.38 -4.40
CA GLN A 25 -14.66 10.87 -3.51
C GLN A 25 -14.50 11.35 -2.05
N GLY A 26 -13.49 12.17 -1.75
CA GLY A 26 -13.24 12.70 -0.40
C GLY A 26 -12.71 11.67 0.61
N SER A 27 -12.32 10.47 0.16
CA SER A 27 -11.75 9.42 1.00
C SER A 27 -10.24 9.61 1.18
N LYS A 28 -9.73 9.31 2.37
CA LYS A 28 -8.29 9.33 2.68
C LYS A 28 -7.73 7.91 2.75
N ILE A 29 -6.57 7.71 2.15
CA ILE A 29 -5.80 6.47 2.27
C ILE A 29 -4.76 6.66 3.38
N LEU A 30 -4.76 5.75 4.36
CA LEU A 30 -3.85 5.76 5.50
C LEU A 30 -3.02 4.49 5.48
N LEU A 31 -1.69 4.61 5.43
CA LEU A 31 -0.81 3.45 5.31
C LEU A 31 -0.31 2.97 6.68
N PHE A 32 -0.65 1.73 7.00
CA PHE A 32 -0.18 1.00 8.17
C PHE A 32 0.63 -0.21 7.71
N VAL A 33 1.86 -0.32 8.18
CA VAL A 33 2.82 -1.34 7.73
C VAL A 33 3.43 -2.09 8.90
N ARG A 34 3.81 -3.34 8.67
CA ARG A 34 4.68 -4.10 9.56
C ARG A 34 5.56 -4.99 8.71
N GLU A 35 6.81 -5.14 9.09
CA GLU A 35 7.74 -6.00 8.35
C GLU A 35 7.41 -7.48 8.56
N TYR A 36 7.07 -7.84 9.81
CA TYR A 36 6.75 -9.20 10.20
C TYR A 36 5.38 -9.26 10.86
N ASN A 37 4.63 -10.32 10.56
CA ASN A 37 3.36 -10.56 11.26
C ASN A 37 3.59 -10.93 12.73
N LYS A 38 4.62 -11.74 13.01
CA LYS A 38 5.03 -12.16 14.34
C LYS A 38 6.56 -12.25 14.44
N ILE A 39 7.09 -11.97 15.62
CA ILE A 39 8.49 -12.25 16.01
C ILE A 39 8.42 -13.05 17.30
N ASN A 40 9.07 -14.21 17.37
CA ASN A 40 9.05 -15.11 18.53
C ASN A 40 7.63 -15.43 19.04
N GLY A 41 6.68 -15.63 18.11
CA GLY A 41 5.27 -15.90 18.44
C GLY A 41 4.44 -14.66 18.80
N ILE A 42 5.06 -13.49 19.00
CA ILE A 42 4.39 -12.24 19.39
C ILE A 42 4.02 -11.44 18.15
N THR A 43 2.74 -11.07 18.02
CA THR A 43 2.23 -10.21 16.94
C THR A 43 2.87 -8.84 17.03
N GLN A 44 3.46 -8.40 15.91
CA GLN A 44 4.10 -7.10 15.86
C GLN A 44 3.09 -5.97 15.61
N PRO A 45 3.30 -4.79 16.22
CA PRO A 45 2.45 -3.63 16.00
C PRO A 45 2.58 -3.14 14.56
N PHE A 46 1.54 -2.46 14.09
CA PHE A 46 1.62 -1.69 12.86
C PHE A 46 2.27 -0.33 13.13
N ILE A 47 3.07 0.11 12.18
CA ILE A 47 3.62 1.46 12.10
C ILE A 47 2.74 2.25 11.15
N PHE A 48 2.33 3.45 11.59
CA PHE A 48 1.63 4.39 10.73
C PHE A 48 2.64 5.21 9.92
N LEU A 49 2.60 5.09 8.59
CA LEU A 49 3.48 5.85 7.69
C LEU A 49 2.90 7.20 7.28
N GLY A 50 1.63 7.46 7.55
CA GLY A 50 0.94 8.67 7.16
C GLY A 50 -0.12 8.46 6.07
N PRO A 51 -0.78 9.56 5.67
CA PRO A 51 -1.67 9.56 4.53
C PRO A 51 -0.90 9.37 3.21
N ALA A 52 -1.58 8.81 2.22
CA ALA A 52 -1.04 8.56 0.90
C ALA A 52 -2.05 8.90 -0.19
N ARG A 53 -1.53 9.20 -1.39
CA ARG A 53 -2.32 9.49 -2.59
C ARG A 53 -2.03 8.46 -3.68
N TYR A 54 -3.07 8.15 -4.44
CA TYR A 54 -2.94 7.28 -5.60
C TYR A 54 -2.00 7.93 -6.63
N HIS A 55 -0.95 7.22 -7.04
CA HIS A 55 -0.02 7.70 -8.07
C HIS A 55 -0.23 6.95 -9.40
N SER A 56 -0.18 5.61 -9.36
CA SER A 56 -0.38 4.78 -10.55
C SER A 56 -0.79 3.36 -10.17
N HIS A 57 -1.25 2.58 -11.15
CA HIS A 57 -1.37 1.12 -11.01
C HIS A 57 -1.01 0.39 -12.29
N GLU A 58 -0.66 -0.88 -12.13
CA GLU A 58 -0.53 -1.86 -13.20
C GLU A 58 -1.45 -3.05 -12.93
N GLY A 59 -1.86 -3.74 -14.00
CA GLY A 59 -2.76 -4.88 -13.88
C GLY A 59 -4.18 -4.49 -13.45
N SER A 60 -5.00 -5.50 -13.24
CA SER A 60 -6.40 -5.29 -12.84
C SER A 60 -6.89 -6.44 -11.98
N ARG A 61 -6.47 -7.69 -12.15
CA ARG A 61 -6.89 -8.78 -11.24
C ARG A 61 -5.66 -9.61 -10.83
N PRO A 62 -4.87 -9.14 -9.86
CA PRO A 62 -5.05 -7.95 -9.01
C PRO A 62 -4.52 -6.65 -9.62
N MET A 63 -4.81 -5.52 -8.97
CA MET A 63 -4.14 -4.24 -9.19
C MET A 63 -2.85 -4.18 -8.37
N SER A 64 -1.75 -3.76 -9.00
CA SER A 64 -0.50 -3.38 -8.35
C SER A 64 -0.44 -1.86 -8.28
N ILE A 65 -0.78 -1.27 -7.14
CA ILE A 65 -0.88 0.18 -6.95
C ILE A 65 0.41 0.75 -6.37
N THR A 66 0.85 1.86 -6.95
CA THR A 66 1.88 2.73 -6.38
C THR A 66 1.19 3.88 -5.65
N TRP A 67 1.47 3.99 -4.36
CA TRP A 67 1.03 5.08 -3.50
C TRP A 67 2.16 6.08 -3.28
N GLU A 68 1.84 7.36 -3.37
CA GLU A 68 2.72 8.47 -2.97
C GLU A 68 2.41 8.84 -1.52
N LEU A 69 3.42 8.90 -0.64
CA LEU A 69 3.24 9.36 0.74
C LEU A 69 3.22 10.89 0.76
N ASP A 70 2.32 11.49 1.53
CA ASP A 70 2.27 12.96 1.66
C ASP A 70 3.48 13.53 2.42
N HIS A 71 4.14 12.69 3.23
CA HIS A 71 5.36 13.03 3.95
C HIS A 71 6.46 11.99 3.65
N PRO A 72 7.73 12.42 3.61
CA PRO A 72 8.85 11.49 3.51
C PRO A 72 8.79 10.43 4.61
N MET A 73 9.20 9.22 4.26
CA MET A 73 9.26 8.12 5.23
C MET A 73 10.21 8.49 6.38
N PRO A 74 9.83 8.26 7.66
CA PRO A 74 10.67 8.68 8.77
C PRO A 74 12.04 7.97 8.74
N PRO A 75 13.14 8.66 9.10
CA PRO A 75 14.46 8.07 9.16
C PRO A 75 14.49 6.82 10.07
N GLY A 76 15.10 5.74 9.61
CA GLY A 76 15.15 4.46 10.32
C GLY A 76 14.11 3.44 9.88
N PHE A 77 13.06 3.86 9.16
CA PHE A 77 12.12 2.95 8.52
C PHE A 77 12.56 2.60 7.10
N PHE A 78 13.74 2.03 6.92
CA PHE A 78 14.00 1.30 5.67
C PHE A 78 13.33 -0.06 5.79
N LEU A 79 12.00 -0.11 5.58
CA LEU A 79 11.37 -1.31 5.06
C LEU A 79 12.25 -1.72 3.89
N LYS A 80 12.84 -2.92 3.88
CA LYS A 80 13.53 -3.42 2.69
C LYS A 80 12.49 -3.54 1.58
N ALA A 81 12.19 -2.42 0.91
CA ALA A 81 11.32 -2.27 -0.24
C ALA A 81 11.99 -2.82 -1.51
N ASN A 82 13.03 -3.64 -1.32
CA ASN A 82 13.73 -4.41 -2.32
C ASN A 82 13.78 -5.87 -1.85
N LYS A 83 12.63 -6.56 -1.77
CA LYS A 83 12.65 -7.92 -2.32
C LYS A 83 12.59 -7.73 -3.83
N MET A 84 13.77 -7.46 -4.38
CA MET A 84 14.09 -7.54 -5.78
C MET A 84 13.34 -8.74 -6.38
N VAL A 85 12.65 -8.49 -7.49
CA VAL A 85 12.44 -9.46 -8.55
C VAL A 85 13.84 -9.90 -9.00
N VAL A 86 14.40 -10.92 -8.34
CA VAL A 86 15.58 -11.67 -8.80
C VAL A 86 15.37 -13.11 -8.34
N GLY A 87 15.18 -14.00 -9.32
CA GLY A 87 15.03 -15.44 -9.16
C GLY A 87 13.98 -16.00 -10.09
#